data_AF-A0A7V1MYL5-F1
#
_entry.id   AF-A0A7V1MYL5-F1
#
_cell.length_a   1.000
_cell.length_b   1.000
_cell.length_c   1.000
_cell.angle_alpha   90.00
_cell.angle_beta   90.00
_cell.angle_gamma   90.00
#
_symmetry.space_group_name_H-M   'P 1'
#
loop_
_entity.id
_entity.type
_entity.pdbx_description
1 polymer ?
#
loop_
_entity_poly.entity_id
_entity_poly.type
_entity_poly.pdbx_seq_one_letter_code
_entity_poly.pdbx_strand_id
1 'polypeptide(L)'
;MQVKKLQQYIEDFKVYLKKDRIFQEAAKWEAQANFQKHWDIDSPDFGSMYKQCLKNTQTQRLWKRESWFPKEMMLKLIAVDQEFVRRMFKDLFDESREIETRISRFKFGCDELLSDFKKQNKRSIENNHYHDNNEMILLYLS
;
A
#
# COMPACT_ATOMS: atom_id res chain seq x y z
N MET A 1 -21.66 -5.89 33.20
CA MET A 1 -21.00 -5.16 32.10
C MET A 1 -21.75 -3.85 31.85
N GLN A 2 -21.10 -2.68 31.95
CA GLN A 2 -21.76 -1.36 31.87
C GLN A 2 -21.85 -0.85 30.41
N VAL A 3 -22.62 -1.56 29.58
CA VAL A 3 -22.73 -1.30 28.12
C VAL A 3 -23.12 0.15 27.80
N LYS A 4 -24.04 0.74 28.58
CA LYS A 4 -24.46 2.14 28.39
C LYS A 4 -23.32 3.15 28.59
N LYS A 5 -22.43 2.91 29.56
CA LYS A 5 -21.26 3.77 29.77
C LYS A 5 -20.25 3.63 28.64
N LEU A 6 -20.03 2.42 28.14
CA LEU A 6 -19.15 2.19 26.99
C LEU A 6 -19.66 2.91 25.74
N GLN A 7 -20.95 2.83 25.46
CA GLN A 7 -21.57 3.56 24.34
C GLN A 7 -21.41 5.07 24.50
N GLN A 8 -21.63 5.61 25.71
CA GLN A 8 -21.40 7.03 25.98
C GLN A 8 -19.95 7.42 25.74
N TYR A 9 -18.98 6.64 26.25
CA TYR A 9 -17.55 6.92 26.03
C TYR A 9 -17.15 6.87 24.54
N ILE A 10 -17.77 5.98 23.75
CA ILE A 10 -17.56 5.95 22.29
C ILE A 10 -18.05 7.24 21.64
N GLU A 11 -19.25 7.72 22.00
CA GLU A 11 -19.79 8.96 21.43
C GLU A 11 -18.99 10.20 21.88
N ASP A 12 -18.62 10.28 23.16
CA ASP A 12 -17.78 11.34 23.69
C ASP A 12 -16.41 11.36 22.99
N PHE A 13 -15.82 10.18 22.73
CA PHE A 13 -14.56 10.06 22.00
C PHE A 13 -14.70 10.50 20.54
N LYS A 14 -15.79 10.16 19.84
CA LYS A 14 -16.06 10.67 18.48
C LYS A 14 -16.19 12.18 18.45
N VAL A 15 -16.84 12.78 19.44
CA VAL A 15 -16.95 14.25 19.57
C VAL A 15 -15.57 14.86 19.85
N TYR A 16 -14.79 14.25 20.73
CA TYR A 16 -13.41 14.63 21.02
C TYR A 16 -12.53 14.61 19.77
N LEU A 17 -12.63 13.57 18.94
CA LEU A 17 -11.88 13.47 17.67
C LEU A 17 -12.20 14.58 16.67
N LYS A 18 -13.42 15.16 16.73
CA LYS A 18 -13.84 16.28 15.87
C LYS A 18 -13.44 17.66 16.41
N LYS A 19 -13.06 17.75 17.68
CA LYS A 19 -12.60 18.99 18.30
C LYS A 19 -11.14 19.25 17.94
N ASP A 20 -10.99 19.86 16.76
CA ASP A 20 -9.85 20.69 16.36
C ASP A 20 -8.46 20.06 16.62
N ARG A 21 -8.12 19.07 15.80
CA ARG A 21 -6.74 18.63 15.65
C ARG A 21 -6.39 18.55 14.18
N ILE A 22 -5.29 19.24 13.83
CA ILE A 22 -4.36 18.72 12.84
C ILE A 22 -3.91 17.36 13.39
N PHE A 23 -4.68 16.32 13.09
CA PHE A 23 -4.39 14.98 13.56
C PHE A 23 -3.18 14.52 12.74
N GLN A 24 -2.00 14.53 13.35
CA GLN A 24 -0.72 14.32 12.67
C GLN A 24 -0.69 13.02 11.85
N GLU A 25 -1.48 12.04 12.27
CA GLU A 25 -1.58 10.72 11.64
C GLU A 25 -2.80 10.56 10.72
N ALA A 26 -3.51 11.65 10.38
CA ALA A 26 -4.77 11.59 9.62
C ALA A 26 -4.54 10.99 8.23
N ALA A 27 -3.39 11.31 7.64
CA ALA A 27 -2.95 10.73 6.39
C ALA A 27 -2.82 9.21 6.48
N LYS A 28 -2.27 8.67 7.58
CA LYS A 28 -2.08 7.21 7.74
C LYS A 28 -3.42 6.50 7.89
N TRP A 29 -4.35 7.04 8.68
CA TRP A 29 -5.69 6.44 8.80
C TRP A 29 -6.50 6.55 7.52
N GLU A 30 -6.42 7.66 6.79
CA GLU A 30 -7.07 7.76 5.48
C GLU A 30 -6.49 6.73 4.51
N ALA A 31 -5.17 6.56 4.48
CA ALA A 31 -4.52 5.56 3.63
C ALA A 31 -4.99 4.13 3.99
N GLN A 32 -5.00 3.78 5.28
CA GLN A 32 -5.48 2.47 5.74
C GLN A 32 -6.96 2.26 5.39
N ALA A 33 -7.81 3.26 5.62
CA ALA A 33 -9.23 3.19 5.30
C ALA A 33 -9.48 3.03 3.79
N ASN A 34 -8.73 3.74 2.95
CA ASN A 34 -8.81 3.60 1.50
C ASN A 34 -8.32 2.22 1.05
N PHE A 35 -7.23 1.70 1.62
CA PHE A 35 -6.74 0.36 1.32
C PHE A 35 -7.80 -0.70 1.67
N GLN A 36 -8.31 -0.70 2.91
CA GLN A 36 -9.33 -1.66 3.35
C GLN A 36 -10.63 -1.58 2.54
N LYS A 37 -11.01 -0.38 2.08
CA LYS A 37 -12.24 -0.18 1.30
C LYS A 37 -12.12 -0.65 -0.15
N HIS A 38 -10.95 -0.47 -0.76
CA HIS A 38 -10.78 -0.64 -2.20
C HIS A 38 -10.00 -1.89 -2.58
N TRP A 39 -9.28 -2.52 -1.64
CA TRP A 39 -8.46 -3.67 -1.95
C TRP A 39 -9.32 -4.89 -2.31
N ASP A 40 -9.13 -5.37 -3.53
CA ASP A 40 -9.71 -6.60 -4.03
C ASP A 40 -8.63 -7.38 -4.77
N ILE A 41 -8.15 -8.46 -4.13
CA ILE A 41 -7.05 -9.28 -4.65
C ILE A 41 -7.42 -9.98 -5.96
N ASP A 42 -8.69 -10.09 -6.31
CA ASP A 42 -9.18 -10.72 -7.54
C ASP A 42 -9.72 -9.69 -8.55
N SER A 43 -9.49 -8.38 -8.30
CA SER A 43 -9.87 -7.30 -9.23
C SER A 43 -9.33 -7.54 -10.64
N PRO A 44 -10.16 -7.43 -11.70
CA PRO A 44 -9.73 -7.60 -13.09
C PRO A 44 -8.85 -6.44 -13.59
N ASP A 45 -8.99 -5.25 -13.00
CA ASP A 45 -8.12 -4.10 -13.22
C ASP A 45 -7.33 -3.82 -11.95
N PHE A 46 -6.22 -4.55 -11.79
CA PHE A 46 -5.39 -4.46 -10.59
C PHE A 46 -4.76 -3.07 -10.44
N GLY A 47 -4.44 -2.40 -11.56
CA GLY A 47 -3.82 -1.08 -11.57
C GLY A 47 -4.76 0.02 -11.09
N SER A 48 -6.02 0.01 -11.53
CA SER A 48 -7.05 0.95 -11.05
C SER A 48 -7.38 0.71 -9.58
N MET A 49 -7.54 -0.54 -9.16
CA MET A 49 -7.75 -0.92 -7.76
C MET A 49 -6.61 -0.41 -6.87
N TYR A 50 -5.35 -0.66 -7.26
CA TYR A 50 -4.17 -0.22 -6.53
C TYR A 50 -4.08 1.32 -6.42
N LYS A 51 -4.44 2.05 -7.49
CA LYS A 51 -4.50 3.53 -7.45
C LYS A 51 -5.51 4.04 -6.42
N GLN A 52 -6.65 3.39 -6.30
CA GLN A 52 -7.71 3.77 -5.36
C GLN A 52 -7.30 3.51 -3.91
N CYS A 53 -6.64 2.37 -3.65
CA CYS A 53 -6.11 2.03 -2.33
C CYS A 53 -5.13 3.11 -1.81
N LEU A 54 -4.33 3.67 -2.70
CA LEU A 54 -3.33 4.71 -2.38
C LEU A 54 -3.81 6.13 -2.76
N LYS A 55 -5.12 6.40 -2.65
CA LYS A 55 -5.63 7.77 -2.68
C LYS A 55 -5.46 8.37 -1.29
N ASN A 56 -5.10 9.65 -1.21
CA ASN A 56 -4.99 10.37 0.05
C ASN A 56 -5.20 11.86 -0.18
N THR A 57 -6.13 12.46 0.55
CA THR A 57 -6.44 13.88 0.46
C THR A 57 -5.49 14.75 1.28
N GLN A 58 -4.83 14.16 2.29
CA GLN A 58 -3.92 14.87 3.18
C GLN A 58 -2.50 15.00 2.60
N THR A 59 -1.92 13.89 2.11
CA THR A 59 -0.56 13.90 1.57
C THR A 59 -0.24 12.67 0.72
N GLN A 60 0.67 12.84 -0.24
CA GLN A 60 1.25 11.73 -1.00
C GLN A 60 2.61 11.28 -0.42
N ARG A 61 3.13 11.96 0.62
CA ARG A 61 4.45 11.70 1.21
C ARG A 61 4.64 10.29 1.77
N LEU A 62 3.54 9.55 1.96
CA LEU A 62 3.52 8.15 2.38
C LEU A 62 4.09 7.19 1.33
N TRP A 63 4.12 7.57 0.05
CA TRP A 63 4.62 6.74 -1.06
C TRP A 63 5.28 7.57 -2.17
N LYS A 64 5.65 8.81 -1.86
CA LYS A 64 6.27 9.73 -2.80
C LYS A 64 7.12 10.77 -2.08
N ARG A 65 8.43 10.73 -2.29
CA ARG A 65 9.41 11.71 -1.78
C ARG A 65 10.45 12.00 -2.86
N GLU A 66 11.44 12.83 -2.54
CA GLU A 66 12.57 13.06 -3.44
C GLU A 66 13.29 11.73 -3.73
N SER A 67 13.39 11.37 -5.01
CA SER A 67 14.00 10.12 -5.47
C SER A 67 13.39 8.84 -4.87
N TRP A 68 12.11 8.86 -4.47
CA TRP A 68 11.41 7.70 -3.94
C TRP A 68 9.96 7.67 -4.44
N PHE A 69 9.68 6.77 -5.39
CA PHE A 69 8.40 6.69 -6.13
C PHE A 69 7.84 5.26 -6.21
N PRO A 70 7.69 4.54 -5.08
CA PRO A 70 7.25 3.15 -5.08
C PRO A 70 5.84 2.95 -5.66
N LYS A 71 4.92 3.90 -5.45
CA LYS A 71 3.56 3.82 -6.01
C LYS A 71 3.59 3.84 -7.54
N GLU A 72 4.25 4.83 -8.11
CA GLU A 72 4.37 4.98 -9.56
C GLU A 72 5.12 3.81 -10.18
N MET A 73 6.15 3.29 -9.50
CA MET A 73 6.91 2.15 -10.00
C MET A 73 6.08 0.86 -9.94
N MET A 74 5.37 0.58 -8.85
CA MET A 74 4.46 -0.57 -8.77
C MET A 74 3.38 -0.54 -9.86
N LEU A 75 2.87 0.65 -10.22
CA LEU A 75 1.93 0.79 -11.35
C LEU A 75 2.55 0.42 -12.70
N LYS A 76 3.83 0.71 -12.91
CA LYS A 76 4.56 0.26 -14.09
C LYS A 76 4.76 -1.26 -14.07
N LEU A 77 5.04 -1.85 -12.92
CA LEU A 77 5.17 -3.31 -12.77
C LEU A 77 3.83 -4.03 -13.00
N ILE A 78 2.73 -3.49 -12.50
CA ILE A 78 1.37 -3.99 -12.79
C ILE A 78 1.07 -3.95 -14.29
N ALA A 79 1.50 -2.89 -14.98
CA ALA A 79 1.32 -2.78 -16.42
C ALA A 79 2.17 -3.78 -17.23
N VAL A 80 3.26 -4.30 -16.66
CA VAL A 80 4.08 -5.36 -17.25
C VAL A 80 3.39 -6.72 -17.11
N ASP A 81 3.00 -7.09 -15.90
CA ASP A 81 2.26 -8.33 -15.64
C ASP A 81 1.45 -8.23 -14.33
N GLN A 82 0.17 -7.87 -14.46
CA GLN A 82 -0.72 -7.74 -13.30
C GLN A 82 -0.96 -9.06 -12.57
N GLU A 83 -0.92 -10.20 -13.26
CA GLU A 83 -1.18 -11.50 -12.63
C GLU A 83 0.02 -11.96 -11.82
N PHE A 84 1.24 -11.62 -12.26
CA PHE A 84 2.43 -11.79 -11.46
C PHE A 84 2.38 -10.92 -10.20
N VAL A 85 2.04 -9.63 -10.33
CA VAL A 85 1.87 -8.76 -9.16
C VAL A 85 0.78 -9.29 -8.22
N ARG A 86 -0.34 -9.79 -8.74
CA ARG A 86 -1.40 -10.41 -7.93
C ARG A 86 -0.86 -11.58 -7.10
N ARG A 87 -0.06 -12.47 -7.70
CA ARG A 87 0.59 -13.58 -6.98
C ARG A 87 1.56 -13.08 -5.91
N MET A 88 2.34 -12.04 -6.20
CA MET A 88 3.23 -11.43 -5.21
C MET A 88 2.46 -10.91 -3.99
N PHE A 89 1.32 -10.24 -4.19
CA PHE A 89 0.49 -9.78 -3.07
C PHE A 89 -0.20 -10.94 -2.33
N LYS A 90 -0.64 -12.00 -3.02
CA LYS A 90 -1.16 -13.21 -2.37
C LYS A 90 -0.11 -13.84 -1.44
N ASP A 91 1.13 -13.96 -1.91
CA ASP A 91 2.25 -14.45 -1.09
C ASP A 91 2.61 -13.50 0.06
N LEU A 92 2.54 -12.19 -0.16
CA LEU A 92 2.81 -11.19 0.88
C LEU A 92 1.79 -11.27 2.04
N PHE A 93 0.53 -11.56 1.72
CA PHE A 93 -0.56 -11.65 2.69
C PHE A 93 -0.79 -13.05 3.27
N ASP A 94 0.00 -14.06 2.85
CA ASP A 94 -0.11 -15.43 3.37
C ASP A 94 0.50 -15.56 4.78
N GLU A 95 -0.27 -15.20 5.81
CA GLU A 95 0.17 -15.24 7.22
C GLU A 95 0.54 -16.64 7.75
N SER A 96 0.37 -17.71 6.96
CA SER A 96 0.91 -19.04 7.31
C SER A 96 2.44 -19.10 7.24
N ARG A 97 3.10 -18.08 6.65
CA ARG A 97 4.56 -18.00 6.48
C ARG A 97 5.17 -16.85 7.27
N GLU A 98 6.43 -17.03 7.63
CA GLU A 98 7.25 -16.03 8.30
C GLU A 98 7.31 -14.70 7.52
N ILE A 99 7.17 -13.59 8.24
CA ILE A 99 7.11 -12.24 7.67
C ILE A 99 8.34 -11.92 6.82
N GLU A 100 9.53 -12.31 7.28
CA GLU A 100 10.78 -12.09 6.55
C GLU A 100 10.78 -12.79 5.19
N THR A 101 10.24 -14.02 5.13
CA THR A 101 10.14 -14.79 3.88
C THR A 101 9.18 -14.12 2.90
N ARG A 102 8.05 -13.62 3.40
CA ARG A 102 7.04 -12.92 2.57
C ARG A 102 7.59 -11.64 1.98
N ILE A 103 8.23 -10.81 2.80
CA ILE A 103 8.87 -9.57 2.36
C ILE A 103 10.00 -9.84 1.37
N SER A 104 10.85 -10.83 1.63
CA SER A 104 11.95 -11.20 0.74
C SER A 104 11.46 -11.63 -0.64
N ARG A 105 10.44 -12.50 -0.69
CA ARG A 105 9.84 -12.94 -1.96
C ARG A 105 9.17 -11.80 -2.72
N PHE A 106 8.51 -10.89 -2.01
CA PHE A 106 7.91 -9.72 -2.63
C PHE A 106 8.96 -8.83 -3.30
N LYS A 107 10.08 -8.56 -2.63
CA LYS A 107 11.20 -7.79 -3.22
C LYS A 107 11.78 -8.50 -4.45
N PHE A 108 12.04 -9.80 -4.35
CA PHE A 108 12.52 -10.59 -5.47
C PHE A 108 11.55 -10.51 -6.68
N GLY A 109 10.24 -10.59 -6.44
CA GLY A 109 9.25 -10.40 -7.50
C GLY A 109 9.29 -9.00 -8.13
N CYS A 110 9.55 -7.95 -7.34
CA CYS A 110 9.76 -6.60 -7.86
C CYS A 110 11.03 -6.51 -8.74
N ASP A 111 12.12 -7.17 -8.36
CA ASP A 111 13.36 -7.22 -9.14
C ASP A 111 13.15 -7.89 -10.51
N GLU A 112 12.46 -9.02 -10.53
CA GLU A 112 12.13 -9.75 -11.77
C GLU A 112 11.27 -8.88 -12.70
N LEU A 113 10.19 -8.27 -12.19
CA LEU A 113 9.34 -7.39 -13.00
C LEU A 113 10.06 -6.12 -13.43
N LEU A 114 10.99 -5.58 -12.63
CA LEU A 114 11.81 -4.43 -13.01
C LEU A 114 12.76 -4.80 -14.17
N SER A 115 13.34 -6.01 -14.15
CA SER A 115 14.13 -6.54 -15.26
C SER A 115 13.31 -6.61 -16.55
N ASP A 116 12.09 -7.15 -16.47
CA ASP A 116 11.19 -7.25 -17.63
C ASP A 116 10.71 -5.88 -18.11
N PHE A 117 10.40 -4.97 -17.19
CA PHE A 117 10.09 -3.59 -17.52
C PHE A 117 11.23 -2.92 -18.32
N LYS A 118 12.48 -3.10 -17.91
CA LYS A 118 13.66 -2.56 -18.62
C LYS A 118 13.84 -3.16 -20.01
N LYS A 119 13.60 -4.47 -20.17
CA LYS A 119 13.66 -5.14 -21.49
C LYS A 119 12.63 -4.55 -22.45
N GLN A 120 11.41 -4.28 -21.97
CA GLN A 120 10.33 -3.67 -22.75
C GLN A 120 10.55 -2.17 -22.99
N ASN A 121 11.24 -1.48 -22.07
CA ASN A 121 11.43 -0.03 -22.08
C ASN A 121 12.91 0.35 -22.06
N LYS A 122 13.66 -0.02 -23.10
CA LYS A 122 15.13 0.16 -23.19
C LYS A 122 15.65 1.59 -22.98
N ARG A 123 14.81 2.61 -23.21
CA ARG A 123 15.16 4.03 -23.02
C ARG A 123 14.74 4.58 -21.65
N SER A 124 14.08 3.78 -20.84
CA SER A 124 13.62 4.20 -19.52
C SER A 124 14.82 4.42 -18.60
N ILE A 125 14.73 5.48 -17.81
CA ILE A 125 15.70 5.79 -16.75
C ILE A 125 15.43 4.99 -15.46
N GLU A 126 14.29 4.30 -15.38
CA GLU A 126 13.88 3.59 -14.16
C GLU A 126 14.80 2.40 -13.89
N ASN A 127 15.46 2.45 -12.74
CA ASN A 127 16.43 1.44 -12.34
C ASN A 127 16.19 0.85 -10.95
N ASN A 128 15.17 1.31 -10.23
CA ASN A 128 14.87 0.93 -8.85
C ASN A 128 13.34 0.75 -8.67
N HIS A 129 12.92 -0.25 -7.89
CA HIS A 129 11.51 -0.47 -7.54
C HIS A 129 11.07 0.21 -6.24
N TYR A 130 12.00 0.74 -5.43
CA TYR A 130 11.78 1.52 -4.21
C TYR A 130 11.14 0.76 -3.03
N HIS A 131 11.26 -0.57 -3.00
CA HIS A 131 10.71 -1.40 -1.91
C HIS A 131 11.78 -1.94 -0.94
N ASP A 132 13.07 -1.60 -1.14
CA ASP A 132 14.19 -2.17 -0.38
C ASP A 132 14.17 -1.83 1.11
N ASN A 133 13.71 -0.63 1.47
CA ASN A 133 13.67 -0.15 2.85
C ASN A 133 12.43 -0.63 3.64
N ASN A 134 11.61 -1.50 3.05
CA ASN A 134 10.34 -2.00 3.61
C ASN A 134 9.25 -0.94 3.86
N GLU A 135 9.50 0.35 3.69
CA GLU A 135 8.57 1.41 4.08
C GLU A 135 7.24 1.28 3.32
N MET A 136 7.30 1.02 2.01
CA MET A 136 6.10 0.75 1.21
C MET A 136 5.46 -0.61 1.53
N ILE A 137 6.28 -1.64 1.78
CA ILE A 137 5.76 -2.99 2.07
C ILE A 137 4.98 -3.01 3.38
N LEU A 138 5.46 -2.29 4.40
CA LEU A 138 4.77 -2.15 5.68
C LEU A 138 3.43 -1.43 5.53
N LEU A 139 3.31 -0.49 4.58
CA LEU A 139 2.03 0.16 4.27
C LEU A 139 1.03 -0.83 3.63
N TYR A 140 1.50 -1.80 2.85
CA TYR A 140 0.60 -2.85 2.31
C TYR A 140 0.09 -3.80 3.39
N LEU A 141 0.86 -3.98 4.46
CA LEU A 141 0.56 -4.87 5.58
C LEU A 141 -0.23 -4.19 6.72
N SER A 142 -0.56 -2.90 6.58
CA SER A 142 -1.32 -2.14 7.58
C SER A 142 -2.84 -2.19 7.42
#